data_AF-A0A9D8ALU8-F1
#
_entry.id   AF-A0A9D8ALU8-F1
#
_cell.length_a   1.000
_cell.length_b   1.000
_cell.length_c   1.000
_cell.angle_alpha   90.00
_cell.angle_beta   90.00
_cell.angle_gamma   90.00
#
_symmetry.space_group_name_H-M   'P 1'
#
loop_
_entity.id
_entity.type
_entity.pdbx_description
1 polymer ?
#
loop_
_entity_poly.entity_id
_entity_poly.type
_entity_poly.pdbx_seq_one_letter_code
_entity_poly.pdbx_strand_id
1 'polypeptide(L)'
;MKKNKTPNQSTNQFNRRDFVKLGTATLGAAFAGMKVSGCAAANKKIGPAPEHPFVSKPLEKVRIGFVGVGGMGSAHVRNLLRIDKVELKAVCDIVPEKVERIQKWTVEAGQAKPTGYSRGDYDFVRMCETEDLDLVYTATPWRWHVPVCVAAMKNGKHAATEVPAALTIDECWQLVETSEKLKKHCIMMENCCYDRPELLIFNLARKGLLGEIIHGECGYLHDLRALKFASDGEALWRPAHSINRNGNLYPTHGLGPVAQCMNVNRGDQFDYLVSMSSPSRGLNLFAAEKFGANDPRAKQKYALGDVNISLIQTKNGKTITIWHDCDTPRPYSRNILVQGTKGIARRWPNEVHIEGRSEAHHWDKLEDYYEEFDHPLWKNLNQSAKGAGHGGMDFIEDYRLIQCLLEGTPMDMDVYDAAAWSVVSELSEKSVASRSKAIDFPDFTRGKWKTNKPLGIIAEGEVN
;
A
#
# COMPACT_ATOMS: atom_id res chain seq x y z
N MET A 1 30.04 -32.35 -44.56
CA MET A 1 30.68 -31.77 -43.37
C MET A 1 30.94 -30.28 -43.60
N LYS A 2 30.08 -29.39 -43.09
CA LYS A 2 30.35 -27.96 -42.96
C LYS A 2 29.80 -27.54 -41.59
N LYS A 3 30.71 -27.16 -40.67
CA LYS A 3 30.36 -26.62 -39.34
C LYS A 3 30.26 -25.11 -39.47
N ASN A 4 29.06 -24.54 -39.29
CA ASN A 4 28.90 -23.12 -39.01
C ASN A 4 28.91 -22.91 -37.49
N LYS A 5 29.80 -22.02 -37.04
CA LYS A 5 29.86 -21.51 -35.66
C LYS A 5 28.80 -20.42 -35.49
N THR A 6 27.97 -20.52 -34.45
CA THR A 6 27.19 -19.40 -33.92
C THR A 6 28.02 -18.67 -32.84
N PRO A 7 27.97 -17.32 -32.76
CA PRO A 7 28.66 -16.58 -31.71
C PRO A 7 27.86 -16.61 -30.41
N ASN A 8 28.56 -16.82 -29.31
CA ASN A 8 28.06 -16.83 -27.94
C ASN A 8 27.73 -15.39 -27.51
N GLN A 9 26.45 -15.05 -27.33
CA GLN A 9 26.05 -13.82 -26.65
C GLN A 9 26.05 -14.07 -25.14
N SER A 10 27.06 -13.53 -24.44
CA SER A 10 27.09 -13.51 -22.98
C SER A 10 26.04 -12.54 -22.45
N THR A 11 24.90 -13.05 -22.01
CA THR A 11 23.95 -12.30 -21.18
C THR A 11 24.46 -12.32 -19.74
N ASN A 12 25.02 -11.20 -19.28
CA ASN A 12 25.27 -10.98 -17.85
C ASN A 12 23.91 -10.91 -17.14
N GLN A 13 23.42 -12.05 -16.64
CA GLN A 13 22.27 -12.10 -15.73
C GLN A 13 22.71 -11.64 -14.34
N PHE A 14 22.25 -10.45 -13.96
CA PHE A 14 22.28 -9.98 -12.58
C PHE A 14 21.47 -10.95 -11.69
N ASN A 15 22.09 -11.57 -10.68
CA ASN A 15 21.41 -12.53 -9.81
C ASN A 15 21.32 -12.03 -8.35
N ARG A 16 20.58 -12.78 -7.50
CA ARG A 16 20.36 -12.45 -6.08
C ARG A 16 21.66 -12.20 -5.29
N ARG A 17 22.77 -12.86 -5.63
CA ARG A 17 24.08 -12.63 -4.98
C ARG A 17 24.68 -11.28 -5.38
N ASP A 18 24.41 -10.80 -6.59
CA ASP A 18 24.83 -9.47 -7.05
C ASP A 18 23.99 -8.36 -6.40
N PHE A 19 22.70 -8.61 -6.12
CA PHE A 19 21.86 -7.71 -5.33
C PHE A 19 22.34 -7.57 -3.88
N VAL A 20 22.71 -8.68 -3.22
CA VAL A 20 23.33 -8.65 -1.89
C VAL A 20 24.66 -7.89 -1.92
N LYS A 21 25.46 -8.05 -3.00
CA LYS A 21 26.72 -7.33 -3.18
C LYS A 21 26.53 -5.82 -3.36
N LEU A 22 25.48 -5.38 -4.07
CA LEU A 22 25.09 -3.97 -4.16
C LEU A 22 24.72 -3.38 -2.78
N GLY A 23 24.22 -4.22 -1.87
CA GLY A 23 24.01 -3.89 -0.46
C GLY A 23 25.30 -3.76 0.37
N THR A 24 26.40 -4.35 -0.08
CA THR A 24 27.70 -4.36 0.64
C THR A 24 28.77 -3.45 0.04
N ALA A 25 28.60 -2.97 -1.20
CA ALA A 25 29.65 -2.25 -1.93
C ALA A 25 29.91 -0.80 -1.47
N THR A 26 29.25 -0.31 -0.41
CA THR A 26 29.57 0.98 0.24
C THR A 26 29.98 0.86 1.71
N LEU A 27 30.24 -0.35 2.21
CA LEU A 27 30.71 -0.60 3.59
C LEU A 27 31.92 -1.55 3.58
N GLY A 28 32.98 -1.15 2.87
CA GLY A 28 34.22 -1.91 2.75
C GLY A 28 35.35 -1.33 3.62
N ALA A 29 35.19 -1.33 4.94
CA ALA A 29 36.30 -1.42 5.89
C ALA A 29 35.75 -1.70 7.30
N ALA A 30 36.16 -2.84 7.88
CA ALA A 30 35.87 -3.36 9.22
C ALA A 30 34.63 -4.26 9.34
N PHE A 31 34.79 -5.55 9.01
CA PHE A 31 34.28 -6.68 9.82
C PHE A 31 34.97 -7.97 9.36
N ALA A 32 36.25 -8.10 9.73
CA ALA A 32 36.91 -9.40 9.75
C ALA A 32 36.82 -9.94 11.18
N GLY A 33 35.96 -10.95 11.38
CA GLY A 33 35.95 -11.78 12.58
C GLY A 33 34.87 -11.44 13.60
N MET A 34 33.71 -12.10 13.52
CA MET A 34 32.93 -12.43 14.72
C MET A 34 32.13 -13.71 14.51
N LYS A 35 32.34 -14.65 15.43
CA LYS A 35 31.67 -15.94 15.52
C LYS A 35 30.17 -15.75 15.77
N VAL A 36 29.37 -16.62 15.17
CA VAL A 36 27.91 -16.71 15.38
C VAL A 36 27.66 -17.13 16.83
N SER A 37 27.03 -16.25 17.61
CA SER A 37 26.42 -16.57 18.91
C SER A 37 25.21 -15.68 19.12
N GLY A 38 24.06 -16.32 19.33
CA GLY A 38 22.81 -15.80 19.89
C GLY A 38 22.37 -14.39 19.51
N CYS A 39 21.39 -14.26 18.61
CA CYS A 39 20.67 -13.00 18.39
C CYS A 39 19.79 -12.66 19.60
N ALA A 40 20.37 -12.03 20.62
CA ALA A 40 19.66 -11.00 21.36
C ALA A 40 19.53 -9.79 20.42
N ALA A 41 18.33 -9.20 20.33
CA ALA A 41 18.06 -8.01 19.54
C ALA A 41 19.02 -6.88 19.96
N ALA A 42 20.08 -6.67 19.18
CA ALA A 42 20.93 -5.52 19.34
C ALA A 42 20.09 -4.30 18.94
N ASN A 43 19.68 -3.50 19.93
CA ASN A 43 19.16 -2.16 19.73
C ASN A 43 20.19 -1.35 18.94
N LYS A 44 20.10 -1.37 17.61
CA LYS A 44 20.77 -0.39 16.76
C LYS A 44 20.26 0.97 17.25
N LYS A 45 21.16 1.84 17.70
CA LYS A 45 20.82 3.24 18.01
C LYS A 45 20.48 3.93 16.68
N ILE A 46 19.21 3.85 16.28
CA ILE A 46 18.67 4.58 15.14
C ILE A 46 18.55 6.05 15.56
N GLY A 47 19.05 6.97 14.73
CA GLY A 47 19.07 8.40 15.01
C GLY A 47 17.66 9.03 15.12
N PRO A 48 17.54 10.31 15.52
CA PRO A 48 16.25 10.98 15.60
C PRO A 48 15.59 11.11 14.21
N ALA A 49 14.27 11.00 14.16
CA ALA A 49 13.51 11.29 12.94
C ALA A 49 13.61 12.78 12.56
N PRO A 50 13.47 13.13 11.26
CA PRO A 50 13.44 14.52 10.78
C PRO A 50 12.42 15.39 11.53
N GLU A 51 12.71 16.69 11.65
CA GLU A 51 11.83 17.62 12.38
C GLU A 51 10.51 17.92 11.69
N HIS A 52 10.48 17.84 10.36
CA HIS A 52 9.29 18.06 9.54
C HIS A 52 9.13 16.92 8.53
N PRO A 53 7.89 16.60 8.09
CA PRO A 53 7.66 15.72 6.97
C PRO A 53 8.48 16.15 5.76
N PHE A 54 9.02 15.18 5.02
CA PHE A 54 9.80 15.47 3.83
C PHE A 54 8.91 16.12 2.76
N VAL A 55 9.41 17.19 2.15
CA VAL A 55 8.84 17.84 0.97
C VAL A 55 9.91 17.91 -0.12
N SER A 56 9.53 17.57 -1.36
CA SER A 56 10.40 17.77 -2.51
C SER A 56 10.31 19.21 -3.02
N LYS A 57 11.27 19.61 -3.85
CA LYS A 57 11.08 20.81 -4.66
C LYS A 57 9.92 20.57 -5.65
N PRO A 58 9.14 21.60 -5.99
CA PRO A 58 8.15 21.55 -7.07
C PRO A 58 8.80 21.05 -8.38
N LEU A 59 8.05 20.27 -9.15
CA LEU A 59 8.47 19.76 -10.46
C LEU A 59 7.65 20.40 -11.58
N GLU A 60 8.28 20.71 -12.70
CA GLU A 60 7.55 21.20 -13.89
C GLU A 60 6.76 20.08 -14.58
N LYS A 61 7.28 18.85 -14.50
CA LYS A 61 6.73 17.61 -15.05
C LYS A 61 7.23 16.43 -14.22
N VAL A 62 6.46 15.36 -14.13
CA VAL A 62 6.85 14.13 -13.41
C VAL A 62 7.21 13.04 -14.42
N ARG A 63 8.49 12.66 -14.46
CA ARG A 63 9.00 11.57 -15.31
C ARG A 63 8.97 10.26 -14.54
N ILE A 64 8.17 9.31 -15.02
CA ILE A 64 7.82 8.08 -14.30
C ILE A 64 8.49 6.87 -14.95
N GLY A 65 9.12 6.04 -14.11
CA GLY A 65 9.44 4.66 -14.43
C GLY A 65 8.47 3.73 -13.72
N PHE A 66 7.84 2.80 -14.45
CA PHE A 66 6.84 1.90 -13.86
C PHE A 66 7.36 0.47 -13.79
N VAL A 67 7.32 -0.16 -12.61
CA VAL A 67 7.79 -1.54 -12.38
C VAL A 67 6.63 -2.45 -12.01
N GLY A 68 6.38 -3.46 -12.83
CA GLY A 68 5.22 -4.35 -12.72
C GLY A 68 3.99 -3.72 -13.36
N VAL A 69 3.69 -4.12 -14.59
CA VAL A 69 2.54 -3.62 -15.36
C VAL A 69 1.56 -4.77 -15.67
N GLY A 70 1.27 -5.53 -14.60
CA GLY A 70 0.20 -6.52 -14.54
C GLY A 70 -1.20 -5.88 -14.58
N GLY A 71 -2.18 -6.47 -13.90
CA GLY A 71 -3.54 -5.92 -13.83
C GLY A 71 -3.55 -4.51 -13.22
N MET A 72 -3.07 -4.39 -11.98
CA MET A 72 -3.08 -3.13 -11.24
C MET A 72 -2.14 -2.07 -11.85
N GLY A 73 -0.89 -2.42 -12.15
CA GLY A 73 0.03 -1.48 -12.81
C GLY A 73 -0.48 -0.97 -14.16
N SER A 74 -1.19 -1.80 -14.93
CA SER A 74 -1.85 -1.34 -16.17
C SER A 74 -3.02 -0.38 -15.92
N ALA A 75 -3.71 -0.49 -14.78
CA ALA A 75 -4.76 0.45 -14.39
C ALA A 75 -4.17 1.83 -14.04
N HIS A 76 -3.13 1.88 -13.21
CA HIS A 76 -2.42 3.13 -12.91
C HIS A 76 -1.83 3.79 -14.16
N VAL A 77 -1.19 3.02 -15.05
CA VAL A 77 -0.67 3.60 -16.30
C VAL A 77 -1.79 4.26 -17.11
N ARG A 78 -2.99 3.68 -17.18
CA ARG A 78 -4.13 4.34 -17.87
C ARG A 78 -4.56 5.64 -17.18
N ASN A 79 -4.53 5.70 -15.86
CA ASN A 79 -4.84 6.93 -15.12
C ASN A 79 -3.74 7.99 -15.36
N LEU A 80 -2.47 7.61 -15.19
CA LEU A 80 -1.30 8.48 -15.34
C LEU A 80 -1.20 9.09 -16.73
N LEU A 81 -1.55 8.35 -17.79
CA LEU A 81 -1.58 8.88 -19.16
C LEU A 81 -2.67 9.95 -19.39
N ARG A 82 -3.64 10.07 -18.46
CA ARG A 82 -4.72 11.08 -18.49
C ARG A 82 -4.43 12.29 -17.62
N ILE A 83 -3.33 12.28 -16.86
CA ILE A 83 -2.96 13.37 -15.96
C ILE A 83 -1.94 14.27 -16.67
N ASP A 84 -2.22 15.57 -16.70
CA ASP A 84 -1.32 16.55 -17.29
C ASP A 84 0.05 16.57 -16.58
N LYS A 85 1.08 16.97 -17.33
CA LYS A 85 2.46 17.05 -16.82
C LYS A 85 3.02 15.73 -16.27
N VAL A 86 2.49 14.60 -16.75
CA VAL A 86 3.09 13.27 -16.57
C VAL A 86 3.84 12.85 -17.84
N GLU A 87 5.00 12.22 -17.66
CA GLU A 87 5.73 11.54 -18.73
C GLU A 87 6.03 10.11 -18.32
N LEU A 88 5.45 9.13 -19.01
CA LEU A 88 5.87 7.75 -18.82
C LEU A 88 7.15 7.50 -19.64
N LYS A 89 8.29 7.45 -18.94
CA LYS A 89 9.61 7.50 -19.55
C LYS A 89 10.26 6.11 -19.63
N ALA A 90 9.91 5.22 -18.70
CA ALA A 90 10.34 3.84 -18.70
C ALA A 90 9.27 2.89 -18.15
N VAL A 91 9.28 1.64 -18.63
CA VAL A 91 8.41 0.57 -18.16
C VAL A 91 9.19 -0.74 -18.01
N CYS A 92 8.97 -1.43 -16.90
CA CYS A 92 9.64 -2.66 -16.53
C CYS A 92 8.64 -3.76 -16.16
N ASP A 93 8.70 -4.91 -16.83
CA ASP A 93 7.99 -6.13 -16.45
C ASP A 93 8.78 -7.36 -16.91
N ILE A 94 8.67 -8.46 -16.17
CA ILE A 94 9.32 -9.72 -16.54
C ILE A 94 8.68 -10.36 -17.78
N VAL A 95 7.47 -9.93 -18.14
CA VAL A 95 6.73 -10.38 -19.33
C VAL A 95 6.85 -9.30 -20.43
N PRO A 96 7.66 -9.51 -21.49
CA PRO A 96 7.90 -8.53 -22.55
C PRO A 96 6.63 -7.98 -23.21
N GLU A 97 5.61 -8.83 -23.39
CA GLU A 97 4.35 -8.45 -24.01
C GLU A 97 3.59 -7.39 -23.19
N LYS A 98 3.75 -7.38 -21.86
CA LYS A 98 3.16 -6.34 -21.01
C LYS A 98 3.89 -5.01 -21.15
N VAL A 99 5.21 -5.03 -21.31
CA VAL A 99 6.02 -3.84 -21.62
C VAL A 99 5.58 -3.24 -22.96
N GLU A 100 5.45 -4.07 -23.99
CA GLU A 100 5.02 -3.64 -25.33
C GLU A 100 3.61 -3.03 -25.32
N ARG A 101 2.69 -3.62 -24.55
CA ARG A 101 1.33 -3.07 -24.37
C ARG A 101 1.36 -1.65 -23.80
N ILE A 102 2.14 -1.42 -22.74
CA ILE A 102 2.26 -0.10 -22.13
C ILE A 102 2.94 0.89 -23.08
N GLN A 103 3.98 0.46 -23.78
CA GLN A 103 4.62 1.28 -24.82
C GLN A 103 3.63 1.73 -25.89
N LYS A 104 2.77 0.82 -26.36
CA LYS A 104 1.72 1.13 -27.32
C LYS A 104 0.74 2.16 -26.78
N TRP A 105 0.18 1.95 -25.59
CA TRP A 105 -0.77 2.89 -24.98
C TRP A 105 -0.16 4.28 -24.76
N THR A 106 1.12 4.34 -24.41
CA THR A 106 1.83 5.61 -24.20
C THR A 106 1.94 6.42 -25.50
N VAL A 107 2.26 5.74 -26.61
CA VAL A 107 2.30 6.38 -27.94
C VAL A 107 0.90 6.79 -28.41
N GLU A 108 -0.11 5.95 -28.19
CA GLU A 108 -1.51 6.27 -28.50
C GLU A 108 -2.04 7.47 -27.70
N ALA A 109 -1.53 7.66 -26.48
CA ALA A 109 -1.80 8.85 -25.67
C ALA A 109 -0.98 10.09 -26.07
N GLY A 110 -0.20 10.03 -27.16
CA GLY A 110 0.56 11.15 -27.70
C GLY A 110 1.90 11.42 -27.00
N GLN A 111 2.37 10.53 -26.12
CA GLN A 111 3.68 10.62 -25.49
C GLN A 111 4.75 9.85 -26.29
N ALA A 112 6.03 10.10 -26.02
CA ALA A 112 7.12 9.33 -26.59
C ALA A 112 7.07 7.86 -26.10
N LYS A 113 7.53 6.92 -26.94
CA LYS A 113 7.60 5.51 -26.54
C LYS A 113 8.57 5.33 -25.34
N PRO A 114 8.13 4.82 -24.18
CA PRO A 114 9.00 4.63 -23.02
C PRO A 114 10.05 3.54 -23.27
N THR A 115 11.22 3.67 -22.66
CA THR A 115 12.23 2.61 -22.68
C THR A 115 11.69 1.35 -21.99
N GLY A 116 11.82 0.19 -22.65
CA GLY A 116 11.36 -1.09 -22.12
C GLY A 116 12.45 -1.87 -21.37
N TYR A 117 12.09 -2.43 -20.23
CA TYR A 117 12.94 -3.27 -19.37
C TYR A 117 12.24 -4.61 -19.12
N SER A 118 12.88 -5.71 -19.49
CA SER A 118 12.30 -7.07 -19.41
C SER A 118 13.34 -8.19 -19.28
N ARG A 119 14.56 -7.87 -18.84
CA ARG A 119 15.65 -8.86 -18.66
C ARG A 119 15.56 -9.62 -17.33
N GLY A 120 14.34 -9.97 -16.92
CA GLY A 120 14.05 -10.71 -15.70
C GLY A 120 13.84 -9.86 -14.44
N ASP A 121 13.78 -10.52 -13.29
CA ASP A 121 13.30 -9.99 -12.01
C ASP A 121 14.00 -8.71 -11.53
N TYR A 122 15.26 -8.47 -11.91
CA TYR A 122 16.06 -7.34 -11.42
C TYR A 122 16.30 -6.23 -12.46
N ASP A 123 15.68 -6.29 -13.64
CA ASP A 123 15.94 -5.30 -14.69
C ASP A 123 15.47 -3.88 -14.30
N PHE A 124 14.61 -3.76 -13.28
CA PHE A 124 14.24 -2.49 -12.66
C PHE A 124 15.43 -1.74 -12.06
N VAL A 125 16.49 -2.44 -11.63
CA VAL A 125 17.72 -1.80 -11.11
C VAL A 125 18.39 -1.01 -12.22
N ARG A 126 18.54 -1.63 -13.41
CA ARG A 126 19.08 -0.96 -14.59
C ARG A 126 18.22 0.23 -14.99
N MET A 127 16.90 0.10 -14.95
CA MET A 127 15.99 1.23 -15.18
C MET A 127 16.26 2.38 -14.20
N CYS A 128 16.41 2.09 -12.91
CA CYS A 128 16.71 3.12 -11.90
C CYS A 128 18.10 3.75 -12.10
N GLU A 129 19.09 3.01 -12.59
CA GLU A 129 20.45 3.52 -12.79
C GLU A 129 20.58 4.39 -14.05
N THR A 130 19.88 4.02 -15.13
CA THR A 130 20.10 4.63 -16.46
C THR A 130 19.08 5.67 -16.86
N GLU A 131 17.86 5.62 -16.30
CA GLU A 131 16.81 6.55 -16.67
C GLU A 131 16.79 7.79 -15.78
N ASP A 132 16.64 8.94 -16.43
CA ASP A 132 16.36 10.22 -15.78
C ASP A 132 14.87 10.28 -15.43
N LEU A 133 14.57 9.85 -14.20
CA LEU A 133 13.22 9.71 -13.64
C LEU A 133 13.12 10.52 -12.35
N ASP A 134 11.93 11.06 -12.09
CA ASP A 134 11.60 11.73 -10.83
C ASP A 134 10.93 10.75 -9.86
N LEU A 135 10.14 9.81 -10.39
CA LEU A 135 9.35 8.84 -9.63
C LEU A 135 9.52 7.43 -10.23
N VAL A 136 9.67 6.44 -9.35
CA VAL A 136 9.48 5.03 -9.69
C VAL A 136 8.23 4.50 -8.98
N TYR A 137 7.29 4.00 -9.75
CA TYR A 137 6.04 3.41 -9.26
C TYR A 137 6.13 1.88 -9.36
N THR A 138 5.75 1.14 -8.31
CA THR A 138 5.66 -0.32 -8.38
C THR A 138 4.29 -0.88 -8.04
N ALA A 139 3.81 -1.80 -8.90
CA ALA A 139 2.63 -2.64 -8.69
C ALA A 139 3.00 -4.13 -8.91
N THR A 140 4.07 -4.56 -8.23
CA THR A 140 4.64 -5.90 -8.32
C THR A 140 4.02 -6.85 -7.28
N PRO A 141 4.33 -8.16 -7.29
CA PRO A 141 4.02 -9.01 -6.14
C PRO A 141 4.69 -8.49 -4.85
N TRP A 142 4.02 -8.62 -3.70
CA TRP A 142 4.41 -7.97 -2.44
C TRP A 142 5.90 -8.05 -2.06
N ARG A 143 6.56 -9.20 -2.33
CA ARG A 143 7.99 -9.39 -2.05
C ARG A 143 8.93 -8.39 -2.77
N TRP A 144 8.44 -7.72 -3.80
CA TRP A 144 9.21 -6.81 -4.65
C TRP A 144 9.00 -5.34 -4.34
N HIS A 145 8.00 -4.99 -3.52
CA HIS A 145 7.69 -3.60 -3.18
C HIS A 145 8.92 -2.89 -2.58
N VAL A 146 9.46 -3.43 -1.47
CA VAL A 146 10.61 -2.84 -0.78
C VAL A 146 11.88 -2.83 -1.64
N PRO A 147 12.28 -3.92 -2.32
CA PRO A 147 13.42 -3.89 -3.24
C PRO A 147 13.35 -2.80 -4.31
N VAL A 148 12.18 -2.60 -4.93
CA VAL A 148 12.00 -1.59 -5.98
C VAL A 148 12.05 -0.18 -5.39
N CYS A 149 11.32 0.10 -4.30
CA CYS A 149 11.33 1.40 -3.64
C CYS A 149 12.73 1.81 -3.17
N VAL A 150 13.47 0.87 -2.57
CA VAL A 150 14.84 1.12 -2.10
C VAL A 150 15.79 1.37 -3.26
N ALA A 151 15.68 0.62 -4.37
CA ALA A 151 16.50 0.85 -5.56
C ALA A 151 16.21 2.22 -6.20
N ALA A 152 14.95 2.62 -6.27
CA ALA A 152 14.54 3.93 -6.76
C ALA A 152 15.13 5.06 -5.92
N MET A 153 14.93 5.03 -4.60
CA MET A 153 15.43 6.06 -3.70
C MET A 153 16.96 6.15 -3.70
N LYS A 154 17.67 5.01 -3.71
CA LYS A 154 19.14 4.97 -3.82
C LYS A 154 19.67 5.60 -5.11
N ASN A 155 18.89 5.58 -6.18
CA ASN A 155 19.22 6.25 -7.42
C ASN A 155 18.67 7.69 -7.51
N GLY A 156 18.22 8.25 -6.39
CA GLY A 156 17.77 9.64 -6.30
C GLY A 156 16.33 9.88 -6.79
N LYS A 157 15.50 8.84 -6.92
CA LYS A 157 14.09 8.98 -7.33
C LYS A 157 13.14 8.88 -6.15
N HIS A 158 11.98 9.51 -6.26
CA HIS A 158 10.85 9.22 -5.39
C HIS A 158 10.33 7.79 -5.66
N ALA A 159 9.69 7.19 -4.67
CA ALA A 159 9.11 5.86 -4.77
C ALA A 159 7.62 5.89 -4.43
N ALA A 160 6.82 5.19 -5.22
CA ALA A 160 5.43 4.86 -4.93
C ALA A 160 5.27 3.34 -5.04
N THR A 161 4.54 2.74 -4.10
CA THR A 161 4.27 1.30 -4.10
C THR A 161 2.80 1.02 -3.86
N GLU A 162 2.30 0.02 -4.57
CA GLU A 162 1.06 -0.66 -4.23
C GLU A 162 1.06 -1.22 -2.81
N VAL A 163 -0.13 -1.56 -2.33
CA VAL A 163 -0.38 -2.05 -0.97
C VAL A 163 -0.14 -3.57 -0.83
N PRO A 164 0.26 -4.05 0.36
CA PRO A 164 0.88 -3.28 1.44
C PRO A 164 2.32 -2.88 1.06
N ALA A 165 2.87 -1.80 1.62
CA ALA A 165 4.20 -1.32 1.28
C ALA A 165 5.34 -2.28 1.69
N ALA A 166 5.14 -3.06 2.76
CA ALA A 166 6.12 -3.99 3.31
C ALA A 166 5.44 -5.19 3.98
N LEU A 167 6.16 -6.30 4.13
CA LEU A 167 5.65 -7.52 4.77
C LEU A 167 6.19 -7.73 6.18
N THR A 168 7.32 -7.10 6.52
CA THR A 168 7.99 -7.24 7.82
C THR A 168 8.32 -5.89 8.45
N ILE A 169 8.53 -5.89 9.77
CA ILE A 169 9.01 -4.77 10.59
C ILE A 169 10.36 -4.29 10.05
N ASP A 170 11.26 -5.21 9.70
CA ASP A 170 12.58 -4.88 9.16
C ASP A 170 12.46 -4.16 7.81
N GLU A 171 11.57 -4.63 6.93
CA GLU A 171 11.26 -3.95 5.66
C GLU A 171 10.60 -2.59 5.88
N CYS A 172 9.69 -2.46 6.86
CA CYS A 172 9.08 -1.18 7.22
C CYS A 172 10.16 -0.17 7.65
N TRP A 173 11.09 -0.57 8.54
CA TRP A 173 12.22 0.26 8.93
C TRP A 173 13.13 0.58 7.75
N GLN A 174 13.37 -0.39 6.85
CA GLN A 174 14.18 -0.17 5.67
C GLN A 174 13.62 0.94 4.77
N LEU A 175 12.30 0.99 4.57
CA LEU A 175 11.65 2.07 3.82
C LEU A 175 11.81 3.42 4.52
N VAL A 176 11.49 3.48 5.81
CA VAL A 176 11.58 4.71 6.62
C VAL A 176 13.00 5.25 6.62
N GLU A 177 13.99 4.45 7.01
CA GLU A 177 15.38 4.87 7.10
C GLU A 177 15.96 5.28 5.75
N THR A 178 15.57 4.59 4.67
CA THR A 178 16.02 4.94 3.32
C THR A 178 15.43 6.27 2.87
N SER A 179 14.13 6.49 3.10
CA SER A 179 13.44 7.73 2.78
C SER A 179 14.03 8.92 3.54
N GLU A 180 14.24 8.78 4.86
CA GLU A 180 14.84 9.81 5.72
C GLU A 180 16.27 10.14 5.27
N LYS A 181 17.10 9.13 5.08
CA LYS A 181 18.53 9.30 4.73
C LYS A 181 18.70 9.98 3.38
N LEU A 182 17.92 9.57 2.39
CA LEU A 182 18.07 10.01 1.00
C LEU A 182 17.18 11.20 0.66
N LYS A 183 16.30 11.60 1.59
CA LYS A 183 15.34 12.70 1.41
C LYS A 183 14.53 12.48 0.14
N LYS A 184 13.82 11.35 0.11
CA LYS A 184 12.94 10.94 -0.99
C LYS A 184 11.61 10.47 -0.44
N HIS A 185 10.52 10.95 -1.02
CA HIS A 185 9.20 10.37 -0.77
C HIS A 185 9.21 8.86 -1.05
N CYS A 186 8.57 8.12 -0.17
CA CYS A 186 8.20 6.72 -0.32
C CYS A 186 6.74 6.60 0.11
N ILE A 187 5.83 6.47 -0.84
CA ILE A 187 4.39 6.49 -0.61
C ILE A 187 3.81 5.10 -0.85
N MET A 188 2.88 4.70 0.01
CA MET A 188 1.99 3.58 -0.24
C MET A 188 0.71 4.09 -0.89
N MET A 189 0.33 3.47 -1.98
CA MET A 189 -0.83 3.83 -2.80
C MET A 189 -2.06 3.13 -2.23
N GLU A 190 -2.56 3.67 -1.11
CA GLU A 190 -3.82 3.26 -0.50
C GLU A 190 -5.01 4.02 -1.10
N ASN A 191 -5.52 3.50 -2.21
CA ASN A 191 -6.61 4.09 -2.98
C ASN A 191 -7.91 4.27 -2.17
N CYS A 192 -8.19 3.41 -1.18
CA CYS A 192 -9.44 3.47 -0.41
C CYS A 192 -9.55 4.74 0.45
N CYS A 193 -8.43 5.43 0.74
CA CYS A 193 -8.43 6.75 1.35
C CYS A 193 -9.08 7.83 0.47
N TYR A 194 -9.20 7.58 -0.84
CA TYR A 194 -9.75 8.52 -1.81
C TYR A 194 -11.13 8.14 -2.33
N ASP A 195 -11.74 7.09 -1.81
CA ASP A 195 -13.11 6.74 -2.17
C ASP A 195 -14.11 7.77 -1.64
N ARG A 196 -15.20 8.00 -2.37
CA ARG A 196 -16.11 9.13 -2.11
C ARG A 196 -16.81 9.03 -0.76
N PRO A 197 -17.37 7.87 -0.35
CA PRO A 197 -17.95 7.72 0.98
C PRO A 197 -16.90 7.88 2.09
N GLU A 198 -15.71 7.31 1.92
CA GLU A 198 -14.60 7.43 2.87
C GLU A 198 -14.14 8.88 3.05
N LEU A 199 -13.97 9.63 1.95
CA LEU A 199 -13.62 11.05 2.01
C LEU A 199 -14.73 11.92 2.59
N LEU A 200 -16.00 11.55 2.40
CA LEU A 200 -17.12 12.19 3.11
C LEU A 200 -17.03 11.92 4.63
N ILE A 201 -16.86 10.67 5.06
CA ILE A 201 -16.68 10.32 6.49
C ILE A 201 -15.49 11.07 7.09
N PHE A 202 -14.36 11.12 6.37
CA PHE A 202 -13.19 11.90 6.75
C PHE A 202 -13.51 13.39 6.91
N ASN A 203 -14.25 13.98 5.97
CA ASN A 203 -14.65 15.39 6.02
C ASN A 203 -15.58 15.67 7.22
N LEU A 204 -16.53 14.79 7.51
CA LEU A 204 -17.40 14.88 8.68
C LEU A 204 -16.59 14.84 9.98
N ALA A 205 -15.61 13.93 10.07
CA ALA A 205 -14.70 13.86 11.21
C ALA A 205 -13.86 15.15 11.35
N ARG A 206 -13.28 15.66 10.24
CA ARG A 206 -12.46 16.88 10.23
C ARG A 206 -13.23 18.14 10.58
N LYS A 207 -14.50 18.23 10.19
CA LYS A 207 -15.40 19.33 10.56
C LYS A 207 -15.93 19.21 12.01
N GLY A 208 -15.55 18.16 12.74
CA GLY A 208 -15.94 17.95 14.13
C GLY A 208 -17.40 17.51 14.31
N LEU A 209 -18.08 17.11 13.24
CA LEU A 209 -19.49 16.69 13.28
C LEU A 209 -19.66 15.35 14.01
N LEU A 210 -18.66 14.49 13.95
CA LEU A 210 -18.64 13.23 14.73
C LEU A 210 -18.12 13.44 16.16
N GLY A 211 -17.66 14.64 16.53
CA GLY A 211 -17.03 14.91 17.83
C GLY A 211 -15.62 14.33 17.94
N GLU A 212 -15.22 13.95 19.15
CA GLU A 212 -13.94 13.26 19.37
C GLU A 212 -14.06 11.81 18.90
N ILE A 213 -13.23 11.38 17.95
CA ILE A 213 -13.24 10.01 17.44
C ILE A 213 -12.68 9.05 18.50
N ILE A 214 -13.42 7.99 18.83
CA ILE A 214 -13.11 7.05 19.91
C ILE A 214 -13.01 5.59 19.44
N HIS A 215 -13.69 5.24 18.34
CA HIS A 215 -13.72 3.87 17.83
C HIS A 215 -13.80 3.83 16.30
N GLY A 216 -13.24 2.77 15.70
CA GLY A 216 -13.37 2.48 14.29
C GLY A 216 -13.42 1.00 13.98
N GLU A 217 -14.11 0.67 12.89
CA GLU A 217 -14.16 -0.67 12.30
C GLU A 217 -13.66 -0.60 10.87
N CYS A 218 -12.94 -1.62 10.42
CA CYS A 218 -12.41 -1.66 9.07
C CYS A 218 -11.93 -3.05 8.64
N GLY A 219 -11.64 -3.27 7.37
CA GLY A 219 -11.03 -4.53 6.94
C GLY A 219 -10.89 -4.67 5.44
N TYR A 220 -10.41 -5.84 5.03
CA TYR A 220 -10.47 -6.27 3.63
C TYR A 220 -11.22 -7.58 3.56
N LEU A 221 -12.48 -7.48 3.14
CA LEU A 221 -13.39 -8.62 3.09
C LEU A 221 -13.92 -8.79 1.66
N HIS A 222 -13.27 -9.67 0.91
CA HIS A 222 -13.44 -9.81 -0.54
C HIS A 222 -13.20 -11.25 -0.94
N ASP A 223 -14.19 -11.92 -1.54
CA ASP A 223 -14.03 -13.30 -2.00
C ASP A 223 -12.99 -13.39 -3.14
N LEU A 224 -11.77 -13.81 -2.80
CA LEU A 224 -10.65 -13.98 -3.72
C LEU A 224 -10.42 -15.45 -4.09
N ARG A 225 -11.32 -16.38 -3.74
CA ARG A 225 -11.10 -17.82 -3.95
C ARG A 225 -10.89 -18.12 -5.44
N ALA A 226 -11.74 -17.58 -6.31
CA ALA A 226 -11.62 -17.77 -7.75
C ALA A 226 -10.28 -17.23 -8.30
N LEU A 227 -9.87 -16.04 -7.84
CA LEU A 227 -8.61 -15.40 -8.20
C LEU A 227 -7.40 -16.20 -7.73
N LYS A 228 -7.42 -16.76 -6.51
CA LYS A 228 -6.32 -17.57 -5.96
C LYS A 228 -6.13 -18.92 -6.69
N PHE A 229 -7.15 -19.40 -7.39
CA PHE A 229 -7.10 -20.64 -8.18
C PHE A 229 -7.11 -20.40 -9.71
N ALA A 230 -6.88 -19.17 -10.16
CA ALA A 230 -6.62 -18.87 -11.56
C ALA A 230 -5.26 -19.43 -12.03
N SER A 231 -4.94 -19.29 -13.31
CA SER A 231 -3.67 -19.74 -13.90
C SER A 231 -2.68 -18.60 -14.17
N ASP A 232 -3.07 -17.37 -13.88
CA ASP A 232 -2.35 -16.16 -14.21
C ASP A 232 -2.52 -15.09 -13.12
N GLY A 233 -1.90 -13.92 -13.33
CA GLY A 233 -2.02 -12.78 -12.42
C GLY A 233 -1.60 -13.11 -10.99
N GLU A 234 -2.49 -12.83 -10.04
CA GLU A 234 -2.22 -13.01 -8.61
C GLU A 234 -2.14 -14.46 -8.16
N ALA A 235 -2.78 -15.41 -8.87
CA ALA A 235 -2.67 -16.83 -8.54
C ALA A 235 -1.23 -17.34 -8.57
N LEU A 236 -0.35 -16.67 -9.31
CA LEU A 236 1.06 -17.06 -9.44
C LEU A 236 1.89 -16.79 -8.18
N TRP A 237 1.39 -15.97 -7.24
CA TRP A 237 2.17 -15.57 -6.06
C TRP A 237 1.35 -15.43 -4.78
N ARG A 238 0.10 -14.97 -4.85
CA ARG A 238 -0.74 -14.69 -3.67
C ARG A 238 -1.09 -15.95 -2.85
N PRO A 239 -1.41 -17.11 -3.47
CA PRO A 239 -1.69 -18.34 -2.72
C PRO A 239 -0.54 -18.80 -1.83
N ALA A 240 0.71 -18.50 -2.19
CA ALA A 240 1.87 -18.84 -1.36
C ALA A 240 1.81 -18.16 0.02
N HIS A 241 1.20 -16.97 0.12
CA HIS A 241 0.98 -16.33 1.40
C HIS A 241 -0.09 -17.04 2.23
N SER A 242 -1.21 -17.46 1.63
CA SER A 242 -2.23 -18.27 2.32
C SER A 242 -1.69 -19.62 2.81
N ILE A 243 -0.74 -20.21 2.09
CA ILE A 243 -0.11 -21.49 2.47
C ILE A 243 0.81 -21.31 3.68
N ASN A 244 1.59 -20.22 3.73
CA ASN A 244 2.72 -20.12 4.65
C ASN A 244 2.50 -19.17 5.84
N ARG A 245 1.48 -18.30 5.80
CA ARG A 245 1.29 -17.20 6.75
C ARG A 245 -0.08 -17.25 7.40
N ASN A 246 -0.20 -16.75 8.63
CA ASN A 246 -1.49 -16.71 9.34
C ASN A 246 -1.64 -15.44 10.18
N GLY A 247 -2.41 -14.48 9.67
CA GLY A 247 -2.64 -13.17 10.26
C GLY A 247 -3.49 -12.31 9.32
N ASN A 248 -3.49 -11.00 9.53
CA ASN A 248 -4.09 -10.05 8.59
C ASN A 248 -3.09 -9.74 7.46
N LEU A 249 -3.25 -10.40 6.31
CA LEU A 249 -2.27 -10.28 5.22
C LEU A 249 -2.48 -9.05 4.33
N TYR A 250 -3.54 -8.28 4.54
CA TYR A 250 -3.92 -7.16 3.67
C TYR A 250 -4.66 -6.06 4.44
N PRO A 251 -3.95 -5.37 5.37
CA PRO A 251 -4.61 -4.54 6.38
C PRO A 251 -5.03 -3.14 5.88
N THR A 252 -4.47 -2.67 4.77
CA THR A 252 -4.39 -1.24 4.48
C THR A 252 -5.72 -0.64 4.00
N HIS A 253 -6.48 -1.35 3.15
CA HIS A 253 -7.69 -0.81 2.53
C HIS A 253 -8.75 -0.33 3.51
N GLY A 254 -8.92 -1.07 4.60
CA GLY A 254 -9.79 -0.64 5.69
C GLY A 254 -9.09 0.33 6.64
N LEU A 255 -7.84 0.03 7.00
CA LEU A 255 -7.14 0.73 8.07
C LEU A 255 -6.77 2.16 7.69
N GLY A 256 -6.37 2.43 6.46
CA GLY A 256 -5.95 3.75 5.99
C GLY A 256 -7.00 4.84 6.25
N PRO A 257 -8.24 4.70 5.74
CA PRO A 257 -9.31 5.67 5.99
C PRO A 257 -9.60 5.91 7.48
N VAL A 258 -9.66 4.84 8.28
CA VAL A 258 -9.92 4.95 9.73
C VAL A 258 -8.73 5.61 10.45
N ALA A 259 -7.50 5.25 10.09
CA ALA A 259 -6.28 5.82 10.66
C ALA A 259 -6.18 7.33 10.38
N GLN A 260 -6.56 7.77 9.17
CA GLN A 260 -6.64 9.19 8.82
C GLN A 260 -7.69 9.93 9.67
N CYS A 261 -8.89 9.36 9.86
CA CYS A 261 -9.92 9.93 10.73
C CYS A 261 -9.42 10.08 12.18
N MET A 262 -8.60 9.14 12.65
CA MET A 262 -8.06 9.12 14.01
C MET A 262 -6.78 9.93 14.21
N ASN A 263 -6.22 10.55 13.18
CA ASN A 263 -4.94 11.28 13.20
C ASN A 263 -3.74 10.41 13.59
N VAL A 264 -3.73 9.15 13.18
CA VAL A 264 -2.58 8.26 13.37
C VAL A 264 -1.35 8.85 12.68
N ASN A 265 -0.20 8.81 13.35
CA ASN A 265 1.07 9.45 13.03
C ASN A 265 1.06 10.99 13.03
N ARG A 266 -0.05 11.63 13.43
CA ARG A 266 -0.28 13.08 13.37
C ARG A 266 -1.11 13.60 14.56
N GLY A 267 -0.75 13.19 15.77
CA GLY A 267 -1.43 13.53 17.02
C GLY A 267 -1.91 12.30 17.80
N ASP A 268 -1.92 11.13 17.17
CA ASP A 268 -2.10 9.82 17.79
C ASP A 268 -1.16 8.80 17.13
N GLN A 269 -1.06 7.60 17.68
CA GLN A 269 -0.28 6.50 17.13
C GLN A 269 -0.87 5.16 17.56
N PHE A 270 -0.73 4.12 16.75
CA PHE A 270 -1.02 2.76 17.22
C PHE A 270 -0.12 2.38 18.40
N ASP A 271 -0.68 1.75 19.43
CA ASP A 271 0.05 1.32 20.62
C ASP A 271 0.41 -0.16 20.55
N TYR A 272 -0.60 -1.02 20.64
CA TYR A 272 -0.47 -2.47 20.54
C TYR A 272 -1.65 -3.07 19.77
N LEU A 273 -1.47 -4.30 19.30
CA LEU A 273 -2.57 -5.11 18.77
C LEU A 273 -2.67 -6.48 19.41
N VAL A 274 -3.87 -7.06 19.35
CA VAL A 274 -4.15 -8.48 19.59
C VAL A 274 -4.87 -9.02 18.37
N SER A 275 -4.55 -10.24 17.94
CA SER A 275 -5.07 -10.88 16.74
C SER A 275 -5.34 -12.36 16.94
N MET A 276 -6.38 -12.84 16.26
CA MET A 276 -6.82 -14.25 16.23
C MET A 276 -7.31 -14.63 14.84
N SER A 277 -7.13 -15.89 14.48
CA SER A 277 -7.60 -16.45 13.22
C SER A 277 -8.56 -17.60 13.45
N SER A 278 -9.59 -17.70 12.61
CA SER A 278 -10.47 -18.87 12.53
C SER A 278 -9.71 -20.09 12.00
N PRO A 279 -10.35 -21.27 11.95
CA PRO A 279 -9.86 -22.36 11.11
C PRO A 279 -9.78 -21.95 9.64
N SER A 280 -8.91 -22.63 8.88
CA SER A 280 -8.81 -22.53 7.41
C SER A 280 -9.60 -23.65 6.75
N ARG A 281 -10.61 -23.33 5.94
CA ARG A 281 -11.50 -24.30 5.28
C ARG A 281 -11.88 -23.86 3.88
N GLY A 282 -12.14 -22.57 3.67
CA GLY A 282 -12.81 -22.08 2.48
C GLY A 282 -12.06 -22.37 1.17
N LEU A 283 -10.72 -22.26 1.17
CA LEU A 283 -9.90 -22.61 -0.01
C LEU A 283 -9.95 -24.11 -0.32
N ASN A 284 -9.88 -24.98 0.69
CA ASN A 284 -9.97 -26.43 0.51
C ASN A 284 -11.33 -26.84 -0.05
N LEU A 285 -12.41 -26.29 0.52
CA LEU A 285 -13.78 -26.58 0.09
C LEU A 285 -14.02 -26.10 -1.35
N PHE A 286 -13.58 -24.88 -1.68
CA PHE A 286 -13.69 -24.35 -3.03
C PHE A 286 -12.89 -25.18 -4.05
N ALA A 287 -11.67 -25.60 -3.71
CA ALA A 287 -10.88 -26.47 -4.57
C ALA A 287 -11.50 -27.86 -4.74
N ALA A 288 -12.08 -28.43 -3.68
CA ALA A 288 -12.76 -29.72 -3.74
C ALA A 288 -13.98 -29.67 -4.66
N GLU A 289 -14.76 -28.61 -4.60
CA GLU A 289 -15.90 -28.38 -5.48
C GLU A 289 -15.46 -28.19 -6.94
N LYS A 290 -14.42 -27.38 -7.18
CA LYS A 290 -13.99 -27.00 -8.53
C LYS A 290 -13.16 -28.06 -9.25
N PHE A 291 -12.33 -28.80 -8.53
CA PHE A 291 -11.33 -29.72 -9.09
C PHE A 291 -11.50 -31.17 -8.64
N GLY A 292 -12.41 -31.43 -7.70
CA GLY A 292 -12.66 -32.74 -7.10
C GLY A 292 -11.94 -32.93 -5.76
N ALA A 293 -12.59 -33.65 -4.85
CA ALA A 293 -12.11 -33.85 -3.47
C ALA A 293 -10.73 -34.54 -3.35
N ASN A 294 -10.29 -35.23 -4.41
CA ASN A 294 -9.00 -35.92 -4.43
C ASN A 294 -7.86 -35.09 -5.04
N ASP A 295 -8.15 -33.92 -5.61
CA ASP A 295 -7.13 -33.04 -6.18
C ASP A 295 -6.15 -32.53 -5.11
N PRO A 296 -4.83 -32.44 -5.39
CA PRO A 296 -3.85 -31.91 -4.44
C PRO A 296 -4.21 -30.54 -3.87
N ARG A 297 -4.85 -29.67 -4.66
CA ARG A 297 -5.29 -28.33 -4.22
C ARG A 297 -6.37 -28.42 -3.13
N ALA A 298 -7.27 -29.39 -3.22
CA ALA A 298 -8.30 -29.62 -2.21
C ALA A 298 -7.71 -30.13 -0.88
N LYS A 299 -6.53 -30.76 -0.92
CA LYS A 299 -5.82 -31.31 0.26
C LYS A 299 -4.68 -30.42 0.75
N GLN A 300 -4.48 -29.24 0.14
CA GLN A 300 -3.43 -28.31 0.52
C GLN A 300 -3.62 -27.85 1.97
N LYS A 301 -2.53 -27.84 2.75
CA LYS A 301 -2.56 -27.21 4.08
C LYS A 301 -2.37 -25.71 3.92
N TYR A 302 -3.37 -24.94 4.30
CA TYR A 302 -3.29 -23.48 4.40
C TYR A 302 -3.07 -23.08 5.85
N ALA A 303 -2.07 -22.24 6.09
CA ALA A 303 -1.80 -21.69 7.41
C ALA A 303 -2.81 -20.59 7.75
N LEU A 304 -3.22 -19.80 6.76
CA LEU A 304 -4.10 -18.66 6.91
C LEU A 304 -5.51 -19.12 7.31
N GLY A 305 -5.97 -18.67 8.49
CA GLY A 305 -7.38 -18.82 8.85
C GLY A 305 -8.28 -18.05 7.91
N ASP A 306 -9.47 -18.59 7.63
CA ASP A 306 -10.41 -17.99 6.66
C ASP A 306 -10.78 -16.55 7.04
N VAL A 307 -10.97 -16.30 8.34
CA VAL A 307 -11.22 -14.99 8.93
C VAL A 307 -10.15 -14.70 9.97
N ASN A 308 -9.48 -13.57 9.85
CA ASN A 308 -8.63 -12.99 10.89
C ASN A 308 -9.29 -11.72 11.44
N ILE A 309 -9.24 -11.55 12.76
CA ILE A 309 -9.69 -10.34 13.46
C ILE A 309 -8.53 -9.84 14.29
N SER A 310 -8.21 -8.55 14.15
CA SER A 310 -7.26 -7.89 15.04
C SER A 310 -7.90 -6.67 15.72
N LEU A 311 -7.55 -6.44 16.97
CA LEU A 311 -7.95 -5.29 17.78
C LEU A 311 -6.70 -4.45 18.02
N ILE A 312 -6.76 -3.15 17.72
CA ILE A 312 -5.69 -2.19 17.95
C ILE A 312 -6.17 -1.20 19.02
N GLN A 313 -5.30 -0.88 19.98
CA GLN A 313 -5.44 0.30 20.82
C GLN A 313 -4.45 1.37 20.35
N THR A 314 -4.86 2.64 20.34
CA THR A 314 -3.96 3.77 20.08
C THR A 314 -3.37 4.32 21.38
N LYS A 315 -2.32 5.13 21.29
CA LYS A 315 -1.69 5.78 22.46
C LYS A 315 -2.65 6.71 23.20
N ASN A 316 -3.64 7.27 22.50
CA ASN A 316 -4.70 8.07 23.11
C ASN A 316 -5.93 7.25 23.54
N GLY A 317 -5.83 5.91 23.55
CA GLY A 317 -6.87 5.03 24.08
C GLY A 317 -8.03 4.71 23.12
N LYS A 318 -7.97 5.16 21.86
CA LYS A 318 -8.97 4.81 20.83
C LYS A 318 -8.81 3.34 20.45
N THR A 319 -9.88 2.75 19.94
CA THR A 319 -9.89 1.33 19.53
C THR A 319 -10.23 1.16 18.07
N ILE A 320 -9.59 0.18 17.42
CA ILE A 320 -9.88 -0.19 16.04
C ILE A 320 -10.05 -1.70 15.94
N THR A 321 -11.13 -2.15 15.32
CA THR A 321 -11.29 -3.54 14.91
C THR A 321 -10.97 -3.67 13.42
N ILE A 322 -10.09 -4.62 13.08
CA ILE A 322 -9.72 -4.91 11.70
C ILE A 322 -10.02 -6.36 11.32
N TRP A 323 -10.78 -6.56 10.24
CA TRP A 323 -11.05 -7.89 9.67
C TRP A 323 -10.24 -8.15 8.40
N HIS A 324 -9.85 -9.40 8.21
CA HIS A 324 -9.33 -9.91 6.94
C HIS A 324 -10.03 -11.22 6.60
N ASP A 325 -10.68 -11.24 5.44
CA ASP A 325 -11.43 -12.39 4.93
C ASP A 325 -11.40 -12.40 3.41
N CYS A 326 -10.57 -13.27 2.86
CA CYS A 326 -10.43 -13.42 1.41
C CYS A 326 -10.74 -14.83 0.91
N ASP A 327 -11.21 -15.69 1.81
CA ASP A 327 -11.27 -17.13 1.62
C ASP A 327 -12.66 -17.70 1.87
N THR A 328 -13.67 -16.85 2.11
CA THR A 328 -15.07 -17.27 2.29
C THR A 328 -16.00 -16.67 1.21
N PRO A 329 -17.15 -17.33 0.90
CA PRO A 329 -18.18 -16.75 0.02
C PRO A 329 -18.87 -15.57 0.69
N ARG A 330 -18.75 -14.38 0.12
CA ARG A 330 -19.35 -13.17 0.70
C ARG A 330 -19.49 -11.99 -0.27
N PRO A 331 -20.39 -11.03 0.03
CA PRO A 331 -20.33 -9.70 -0.56
C PRO A 331 -19.04 -8.94 -0.15
N TYR A 332 -18.57 -8.08 -1.05
CA TYR A 332 -17.45 -7.19 -0.79
C TYR A 332 -17.78 -6.19 0.32
N SER A 333 -16.84 -5.96 1.24
CA SER A 333 -16.92 -4.92 2.26
C SER A 333 -15.51 -4.54 2.72
N ARG A 334 -15.34 -3.28 3.16
CA ARG A 334 -14.21 -2.87 4.01
C ARG A 334 -14.63 -2.59 5.46
N ASN A 335 -15.88 -2.88 5.83
CA ASN A 335 -16.46 -2.67 7.16
C ASN A 335 -16.15 -1.29 7.76
N ILE A 336 -16.08 -0.24 6.94
CA ILE A 336 -15.71 1.10 7.42
C ILE A 336 -16.79 1.59 8.38
N LEU A 337 -16.38 1.89 9.61
CA LEU A 337 -17.18 2.61 10.61
C LEU A 337 -16.25 3.55 11.36
N VAL A 338 -16.70 4.78 11.58
CA VAL A 338 -16.02 5.77 12.41
C VAL A 338 -17.01 6.29 13.42
N GLN A 339 -16.72 6.12 14.71
CA GLN A 339 -17.55 6.57 15.80
C GLN A 339 -16.81 7.58 16.66
N GLY A 340 -17.46 8.71 16.88
CA GLY A 340 -17.03 9.72 17.82
C GLY A 340 -18.12 10.07 18.83
N THR A 341 -17.83 11.04 19.70
CA THR A 341 -18.70 11.42 20.82
C THR A 341 -20.00 12.11 20.40
N LYS A 342 -20.11 12.59 19.16
CA LYS A 342 -21.30 13.30 18.65
C LYS A 342 -21.92 12.65 17.41
N GLY A 343 -21.37 11.52 16.95
CA GLY A 343 -21.88 10.88 15.76
C GLY A 343 -21.12 9.65 15.34
N ILE A 344 -21.70 8.97 14.38
CA ILE A 344 -21.20 7.71 13.83
C ILE A 344 -21.51 7.67 12.33
N ALA A 345 -20.56 7.21 11.53
CA ALA A 345 -20.76 7.04 10.10
C ALA A 345 -20.15 5.71 9.64
N ARG A 346 -20.80 5.05 8.67
CA ARG A 346 -20.38 3.75 8.16
C ARG A 346 -20.60 3.58 6.66
N ARG A 347 -19.88 2.62 6.09
CA ARG A 347 -20.01 2.13 4.71
C ARG A 347 -20.38 0.65 4.75
N TRP A 348 -21.27 0.24 3.84
CA TRP A 348 -21.93 -1.09 3.82
C TRP A 348 -22.76 -1.44 5.08
N PRO A 349 -23.95 -0.85 5.24
CA PRO A 349 -24.59 0.14 4.37
C PRO A 349 -24.01 1.56 4.54
N ASN A 350 -24.36 2.48 3.64
CA ASN A 350 -23.91 3.87 3.67
C ASN A 350 -24.82 4.71 4.56
N GLU A 351 -24.41 4.91 5.81
CA GLU A 351 -25.29 5.50 6.83
C GLU A 351 -24.51 6.43 7.77
N VAL A 352 -25.21 7.41 8.33
CA VAL A 352 -24.66 8.37 9.28
C VAL A 352 -25.70 8.75 10.34
N HIS A 353 -25.23 9.02 11.54
CA HIS A 353 -26.00 9.63 12.61
C HIS A 353 -25.16 10.74 13.25
N ILE A 354 -25.68 11.97 13.29
CA ILE A 354 -25.04 13.13 13.92
C ILE A 354 -26.00 13.71 14.95
N GLU A 355 -25.53 13.81 16.20
CA GLU A 355 -26.29 14.36 17.32
C GLU A 355 -26.70 15.81 17.03
N GLY A 356 -27.99 16.11 17.24
CA GLY A 356 -28.57 17.43 16.97
C GLY A 356 -28.89 17.70 15.50
N ARG A 357 -28.63 16.74 14.59
CA ARG A 357 -28.98 16.84 13.16
C ARG A 357 -29.85 15.69 12.68
N SER A 358 -29.44 14.46 12.95
CA SER A 358 -30.21 13.26 12.63
C SER A 358 -31.38 13.08 13.58
N GLU A 359 -32.42 12.37 13.14
CA GLU A 359 -33.48 11.95 14.05
C GLU A 359 -32.91 11.02 15.14
N ALA A 360 -33.32 11.25 16.39
CA ALA A 360 -32.84 10.46 17.53
C ALA A 360 -33.08 8.96 17.30
N HIS A 361 -32.06 8.13 17.57
CA HIS A 361 -32.08 6.67 17.39
C HIS A 361 -32.24 6.16 15.94
N HIS A 362 -32.08 7.02 14.93
CA HIS A 362 -32.21 6.63 13.52
C HIS A 362 -30.93 6.91 12.73
N TRP A 363 -30.74 6.12 11.67
CA TRP A 363 -29.70 6.37 10.66
C TRP A 363 -30.26 7.25 9.55
N ASP A 364 -29.52 8.28 9.20
CA ASP A 364 -29.69 8.97 7.92
C ASP A 364 -28.91 8.22 6.83
N LYS A 365 -29.27 8.47 5.57
CA LYS A 365 -28.45 8.02 4.44
C LYS A 365 -27.23 8.90 4.32
N LEU A 366 -26.07 8.28 4.14
CA LEU A 366 -24.83 9.04 3.93
C LEU A 366 -24.92 9.92 2.67
N GLU A 367 -25.69 9.49 1.67
CA GLU A 367 -25.91 10.21 0.42
C GLU A 367 -26.52 11.61 0.62
N ASP A 368 -27.34 11.79 1.65
CA ASP A 368 -28.02 13.06 1.93
C ASP A 368 -27.04 14.15 2.43
N TYR A 369 -25.79 13.77 2.72
CA TYR A 369 -24.75 14.66 3.24
C TYR A 369 -23.76 15.14 2.16
N TYR A 370 -23.82 14.62 0.93
CA TYR A 370 -22.90 15.03 -0.14
C TYR A 370 -23.05 16.49 -0.55
N GLU A 371 -24.26 17.03 -0.59
CA GLU A 371 -24.46 18.43 -1.03
C GLU A 371 -23.64 19.41 -0.17
N GLU A 372 -23.71 19.24 1.15
CA GLU A 372 -23.04 20.11 2.11
C GLU A 372 -21.57 19.70 2.35
N PHE A 373 -21.28 18.39 2.42
CA PHE A 373 -20.01 17.88 2.93
C PHE A 373 -19.24 16.97 1.98
N ASP A 374 -19.63 16.86 0.71
CA ASP A 374 -18.78 16.15 -0.25
C ASP A 374 -17.38 16.75 -0.28
N HIS A 375 -16.37 15.89 -0.39
CA HIS A 375 -14.98 16.30 -0.28
C HIS A 375 -14.58 17.14 -1.50
N PRO A 376 -13.84 18.25 -1.36
CA PRO A 376 -13.48 19.11 -2.49
C PRO A 376 -12.82 18.37 -3.65
N LEU A 377 -11.94 17.39 -3.37
CA LEU A 377 -11.37 16.51 -4.40
C LEU A 377 -12.43 15.84 -5.28
N TRP A 378 -13.50 15.30 -4.69
CA TRP A 378 -14.58 14.69 -5.46
C TRP A 378 -15.41 15.74 -6.18
N LYS A 379 -15.72 16.88 -5.55
CA LYS A 379 -16.42 17.98 -6.21
C LYS A 379 -15.70 18.44 -7.49
N ASN A 380 -14.37 18.50 -7.47
CA ASN A 380 -13.57 19.01 -8.58
C ASN A 380 -13.21 17.92 -9.62
N LEU A 381 -12.93 16.69 -9.17
CA LEU A 381 -12.38 15.63 -10.01
C LEU A 381 -13.39 14.56 -10.43
N ASN A 382 -14.65 14.60 -9.98
CA ASN A 382 -15.64 13.53 -10.27
C ASN A 382 -15.74 13.18 -11.77
N GLN A 383 -15.76 14.20 -12.65
CA GLN A 383 -15.83 13.97 -14.09
C GLN A 383 -14.54 13.31 -14.63
N SER A 384 -13.37 13.71 -14.12
CA SER A 384 -12.08 13.12 -14.47
C SER A 384 -11.90 11.72 -13.88
N ALA A 385 -12.47 11.44 -12.72
CA ALA A 385 -12.44 10.12 -12.08
C ALA A 385 -13.38 9.10 -12.76
N LYS A 386 -14.34 9.56 -13.56
CA LYS A 386 -15.33 8.70 -14.23
C LYS A 386 -14.66 7.62 -15.09
N GLY A 387 -15.04 6.37 -14.87
CA GLY A 387 -14.52 5.21 -15.61
C GLY A 387 -13.14 4.71 -15.17
N ALA A 388 -12.51 5.36 -14.19
CA ALA A 388 -11.33 4.80 -13.53
C ALA A 388 -11.72 3.65 -12.57
N GLY A 389 -10.72 2.88 -12.14
CA GLY A 389 -10.93 1.70 -11.32
C GLY A 389 -11.57 2.00 -9.97
N HIS A 390 -12.21 0.97 -9.41
CA HIS A 390 -12.87 0.99 -8.11
C HIS A 390 -13.85 2.16 -7.86
N GLY A 391 -14.52 2.66 -8.89
CA GLY A 391 -15.49 3.75 -8.79
C GLY A 391 -14.89 5.15 -8.91
N GLY A 392 -13.60 5.27 -9.22
CA GLY A 392 -12.91 6.54 -9.49
C GLY A 392 -11.78 6.88 -8.52
N MET A 393 -11.72 6.21 -7.38
CA MET A 393 -10.73 6.49 -6.32
C MET A 393 -9.27 6.33 -6.82
N ASP A 394 -9.01 5.35 -7.70
CA ASP A 394 -7.67 5.10 -8.24
C ASP A 394 -7.12 6.31 -9.01
N PHE A 395 -8.00 7.03 -9.72
CA PHE A 395 -7.58 8.22 -10.46
C PHE A 395 -7.27 9.37 -9.51
N ILE A 396 -8.08 9.57 -8.46
CA ILE A 396 -7.86 10.66 -7.49
C ILE A 396 -6.56 10.43 -6.73
N GLU A 397 -6.29 9.18 -6.36
CA GLU A 397 -5.02 8.80 -5.75
C GLU A 397 -3.82 9.12 -6.65
N ASP A 398 -3.82 8.62 -7.89
CA ASP A 398 -2.73 8.86 -8.83
C ASP A 398 -2.57 10.37 -9.10
N TYR A 399 -3.68 11.09 -9.23
CA TYR A 399 -3.70 12.54 -9.40
C TYR A 399 -3.05 13.26 -8.21
N ARG A 400 -3.41 12.88 -6.97
CA ARG A 400 -2.86 13.50 -5.76
C ARG A 400 -1.37 13.27 -5.59
N LEU A 401 -0.89 12.08 -5.92
CA LEU A 401 0.55 11.79 -5.97
C LEU A 401 1.26 12.76 -6.92
N ILE A 402 0.76 12.91 -8.14
CA ILE A 402 1.36 13.79 -9.15
C ILE A 402 1.26 15.26 -8.71
N GLN A 403 0.10 15.68 -8.21
CA GLN A 403 -0.11 17.04 -7.74
C GLN A 403 0.89 17.43 -6.64
N CYS A 404 1.09 16.57 -5.63
CA CYS A 404 2.05 16.84 -4.56
C CYS A 404 3.48 17.02 -5.07
N LEU A 405 3.89 16.22 -6.06
CA LEU A 405 5.22 16.33 -6.69
C LEU A 405 5.36 17.60 -7.52
N LEU A 406 4.32 17.97 -8.28
CA LEU A 406 4.32 19.18 -9.10
C LEU A 406 4.36 20.44 -8.23
N GLU A 407 3.61 20.46 -7.12
CA GLU A 407 3.49 21.62 -6.23
C GLU A 407 4.57 21.66 -5.14
N GLY A 408 5.28 20.56 -4.90
CA GLY A 408 6.27 20.46 -3.82
C GLY A 408 5.66 20.45 -2.42
N THR A 409 4.45 19.91 -2.28
CA THR A 409 3.74 19.81 -0.99
C THR A 409 4.02 18.47 -0.31
N PRO A 410 3.75 18.36 1.01
CA PRO A 410 3.73 17.06 1.67
C PRO A 410 2.76 16.10 0.99
N MET A 411 3.07 14.80 1.06
CA MET A 411 2.16 13.74 0.60
C MET A 411 1.02 13.57 1.59
N ASP A 412 -0.17 13.23 1.08
CA ASP A 412 -1.34 12.93 1.92
C ASP A 412 -1.08 11.75 2.86
N MET A 413 -0.29 10.78 2.37
CA MET A 413 0.21 9.62 3.09
C MET A 413 1.72 9.52 2.89
N ASP A 414 2.47 9.40 3.97
CA ASP A 414 3.93 9.35 3.92
C ASP A 414 4.51 7.97 4.24
N VAL A 415 5.83 7.88 4.33
CA VAL A 415 6.53 6.61 4.60
C VAL A 415 6.21 6.03 5.98
N TYR A 416 5.83 6.87 6.96
CA TYR A 416 5.46 6.41 8.30
C TYR A 416 4.06 5.81 8.29
N ASP A 417 3.14 6.34 7.48
CA ASP A 417 1.83 5.73 7.25
C ASP A 417 1.97 4.39 6.53
N ALA A 418 2.77 4.36 5.46
CA ALA A 418 3.10 3.14 4.72
C ALA A 418 3.62 2.04 5.67
N ALA A 419 4.54 2.38 6.57
CA ALA A 419 5.10 1.47 7.56
C ALA A 419 4.06 1.07 8.62
N ALA A 420 3.40 2.03 9.26
CA ALA A 420 2.48 1.80 10.37
C ALA A 420 1.26 0.96 9.98
N TRP A 421 0.78 1.07 8.74
CA TRP A 421 -0.38 0.31 8.28
C TRP A 421 0.04 -1.07 7.79
N SER A 422 1.16 -1.17 7.08
CA SER A 422 1.66 -2.45 6.55
C SER A 422 2.16 -3.40 7.65
N VAL A 423 2.76 -2.86 8.71
CA VAL A 423 3.36 -3.67 9.80
C VAL A 423 2.33 -4.56 10.50
N VAL A 424 1.04 -4.21 10.45
CA VAL A 424 -0.07 -5.03 10.97
C VAL A 424 0.00 -6.46 10.44
N SER A 425 0.53 -6.67 9.24
CA SER A 425 0.72 -8.00 8.68
C SER A 425 1.59 -8.88 9.57
N GLU A 426 2.81 -8.46 9.90
CA GLU A 426 3.69 -9.27 10.77
C GLU A 426 3.24 -9.24 12.24
N LEU A 427 2.74 -8.10 12.73
CA LEU A 427 2.30 -7.99 14.14
C LEU A 427 1.12 -8.94 14.42
N SER A 428 0.16 -9.02 13.51
CA SER A 428 -0.97 -9.95 13.63
C SER A 428 -0.51 -11.41 13.58
N GLU A 429 0.43 -11.76 12.71
CA GLU A 429 1.05 -13.10 12.68
C GLU A 429 1.71 -13.46 14.02
N LYS A 430 2.48 -12.52 14.60
CA LYS A 430 3.11 -12.71 15.92
C LYS A 430 2.09 -12.91 17.02
N SER A 431 1.01 -12.14 17.02
CA SER A 431 -0.07 -12.30 17.99
C SER A 431 -0.76 -13.66 17.83
N VAL A 432 -1.16 -14.05 16.61
CA VAL A 432 -1.81 -15.34 16.34
C VAL A 432 -0.91 -16.50 16.80
N ALA A 433 0.37 -16.47 16.44
CA ALA A 433 1.34 -17.50 16.80
C ALA A 433 1.61 -17.59 18.32
N SER A 434 1.33 -16.52 19.06
CA SER A 434 1.55 -16.44 20.51
C SER A 434 0.29 -16.61 21.35
N ARG A 435 -0.78 -17.18 20.78
CA ARG A 435 -2.09 -17.37 21.42
C ARG A 435 -2.74 -16.03 21.78
N SER A 436 -2.72 -15.10 20.83
CA SER A 436 -3.35 -13.77 20.94
C SER A 436 -2.78 -12.92 22.08
N LYS A 437 -1.45 -12.94 22.27
CA LYS A 437 -0.80 -11.96 23.14
C LYS A 437 -0.76 -10.60 22.45
N ALA A 438 -0.78 -9.54 23.26
CA ALA A 438 -0.56 -8.19 22.78
C ALA A 438 0.85 -8.06 22.17
N ILE A 439 0.94 -7.39 21.02
CA ILE A 439 2.18 -7.10 20.30
C ILE A 439 2.22 -5.59 20.07
N ASP A 440 3.29 -4.95 20.53
CA ASP A 440 3.49 -3.50 20.42
C ASP A 440 3.80 -3.08 18.98
N PHE A 441 3.27 -1.92 18.58
CA PHE A 441 3.67 -1.26 17.35
C PHE A 441 5.03 -0.58 17.51
N PRO A 442 5.92 -0.70 16.52
CA PRO A 442 7.09 0.17 16.43
C PRO A 442 6.67 1.62 16.18
N ASP A 443 7.29 2.55 16.90
CA ASP A 443 7.18 3.98 16.60
C ASP A 443 8.12 4.37 15.46
N PHE A 444 7.65 4.22 14.22
CA PHE A 444 8.41 4.59 13.02
C PHE A 444 8.75 6.08 12.94
N THR A 445 8.00 6.94 13.63
CA THR A 445 8.20 8.40 13.66
C THR A 445 9.19 8.84 14.74
N ARG A 446 9.60 7.92 15.63
CA ARG A 446 10.48 8.19 16.79
C ARG A 446 10.02 9.40 17.61
N GLY A 447 8.73 9.45 17.91
CA GLY A 447 8.04 10.45 18.72
C GLY A 447 7.48 11.65 17.93
N LYS A 448 7.80 11.79 16.64
CA LYS A 448 7.33 12.91 15.81
C LYS A 448 5.84 12.89 15.57
N TRP A 449 5.17 11.74 15.70
CA TRP A 449 3.72 11.65 15.65
C TRP A 449 3.01 12.64 16.56
N LYS A 450 3.61 13.04 17.70
CA LYS A 450 3.04 14.02 18.64
C LYS A 450 2.94 15.43 18.09
N THR A 451 3.83 15.80 17.17
CA THR A 451 3.99 17.16 16.64
C THR A 451 3.68 17.27 15.16
N ASN A 452 3.58 16.14 14.45
CA ASN A 452 3.19 16.12 13.04
C ASN A 452 1.78 16.72 12.88
N LYS A 453 1.64 17.60 11.90
CA LYS A 453 0.34 18.24 11.60
C LYS A 453 -0.65 17.19 11.08
N PRO A 454 -1.90 17.17 11.58
CA PRO A 454 -2.99 16.39 10.99
C PRO A 454 -3.15 16.67 9.49
N LEU A 455 -3.56 15.65 8.73
CA LEU A 455 -3.97 15.83 7.34
C LEU A 455 -5.23 16.70 7.31
N GLY A 456 -5.18 17.84 6.62
CA GLY A 456 -6.33 18.75 6.46
C GLY A 456 -7.37 18.23 5.46
N ILE A 457 -8.42 19.02 5.22
CA ILE A 457 -9.33 18.80 4.10
C ILE A 457 -8.60 19.29 2.85
N ILE A 458 -8.31 18.38 1.91
CA ILE A 458 -7.53 18.73 0.73
C ILE A 458 -8.45 19.44 -0.27
N ALA A 459 -8.16 20.71 -0.57
CA ALA A 459 -8.77 21.48 -1.64
C ALA A 459 -7.72 21.77 -2.73
N GLU A 460 -8.15 21.88 -4.00
CA GLU A 460 -7.25 22.34 -5.07
C GLU A 460 -6.72 23.74 -4.74
N GLY A 461 -5.38 23.89 -4.75
CA GLY A 461 -4.71 25.18 -4.56
C GLY A 461 -4.46 25.62 -3.11
N GLU A 462 -4.88 24.84 -2.11
CA GLU A 462 -4.54 25.11 -0.71
C GLU A 462 -3.31 24.30 -0.28
N VAL A 463 -2.18 25.00 -0.06
CA VAL A 463 -0.99 24.42 0.57
C VAL A 463 -1.24 24.33 2.08
N ASN A 464 -1.36 23.11 2.62
CA ASN A 464 -1.54 22.83 4.05
C ASN A 464 -0.35 23.24 4.94
#